data_AF-E6VXN7-F1
#
_entry.id   AF-E6VXN7-F1
#
_cell.length_a   1.000
_cell.length_b   1.000
_cell.length_c   1.000
_cell.angle_alpha   90.00
_cell.angle_beta   90.00
_cell.angle_gamma   90.00
#
_symmetry.space_group_name_H-M   'P 1'
#
loop_
_entity.id
_entity.type
_entity.pdbx_description
1 polymer ?
#
loop_
_entity_poly.entity_id
_entity_poly.type
_entity_poly.pdbx_seq_one_letter_code
_entity_poly.pdbx_strand_id
1 'polypeptide(L)'
;MNSILRLGDYNVPGYSLNVTGNMDIRTSDASGETSSTDEVDKGTKGKTLTVALNILFSREADLRGLIRVAEAKDNGSRRIYTIANATANAAGIRQVRFAERVTWQEQEGLRAWAVSFTLREYLSNPERVELREEKTATVAQTSDGTATEPERPAETAAPVEEAITGLERLLKKVDGWLA
;
A
#
# COMPACT_ATOMS: atom_id res chain seq x y z
N MET A 1 -2.72 17.32 26.98
CA MET A 1 -3.41 17.48 25.68
C MET A 1 -4.35 16.31 25.50
N ASN A 2 -5.64 16.54 25.24
CA ASN A 2 -6.53 15.45 24.87
C ASN A 2 -6.15 14.98 23.46
N SER A 3 -5.75 13.72 23.35
CA SER A 3 -5.50 13.11 22.05
C SER A 3 -6.85 12.90 21.34
N ILE A 4 -6.95 13.30 20.07
CA ILE A 4 -8.11 13.08 19.21
C ILE A 4 -7.76 12.08 18.11
N LEU A 5 -8.71 11.26 17.69
CA LEU A 5 -8.58 10.38 16.53
C LEU A 5 -9.77 10.59 15.60
N ARG A 6 -9.50 10.97 14.36
CA ARG A 6 -10.52 11.10 13.30
C ARG A 6 -10.23 10.13 12.16
N LEU A 7 -11.27 9.51 11.62
CA LEU A 7 -11.24 8.62 10.47
C LEU A 7 -12.18 9.19 9.39
N GLY A 8 -11.62 9.89 8.40
CA GLY A 8 -12.39 10.71 7.46
C GLY A 8 -13.15 11.80 8.20
N ASP A 9 -14.49 11.76 8.12
CA ASP A 9 -15.38 12.68 8.83
C ASP A 9 -15.85 12.13 10.19
N TYR A 10 -15.53 10.87 10.50
CA TYR A 10 -15.92 10.24 11.75
C TYR A 10 -14.93 10.57 12.87
N ASN A 11 -15.41 11.23 13.92
CA ASN A 11 -14.64 11.42 15.15
C ASN A 11 -14.80 10.18 16.04
N VAL A 12 -13.69 9.54 16.41
CA VAL A 12 -13.73 8.33 17.22
C VAL A 12 -14.16 8.71 18.64
N PRO A 13 -15.28 8.17 19.13
CA PRO A 13 -15.86 8.55 20.41
C PRO A 13 -15.13 7.89 21.58
N GLY A 14 -15.51 8.28 22.79
CA GLY A 14 -15.03 7.68 24.03
C GLY A 14 -14.00 8.53 24.76
N TYR A 15 -13.33 7.89 25.73
CA TYR A 15 -12.34 8.52 26.60
C TYR A 15 -11.15 7.58 26.84
N SER A 16 -10.09 8.11 27.46
CA SER A 16 -8.82 7.41 27.67
C SER A 16 -8.22 6.87 26.36
N LEU A 17 -8.33 7.64 25.28
CA LEU A 17 -7.77 7.29 23.98
C LEU A 17 -6.25 7.12 24.06
N ASN A 18 -5.80 5.93 23.71
CA ASN A 18 -4.40 5.58 23.52
C ASN A 18 -4.20 5.08 22.08
N VAL A 19 -3.19 5.63 21.39
CA VAL A 19 -2.81 5.21 20.05
C VAL A 19 -1.34 4.79 20.09
N THR A 20 -1.09 3.53 19.80
CA THR A 20 0.26 2.93 19.77
C THR A 20 0.60 2.56 18.33
N GLY A 21 1.75 2.98 17.83
CA GLY A 21 2.25 2.58 16.51
C GLY A 21 3.21 1.41 16.58
N ASN A 22 3.14 0.51 15.60
CA ASN A 22 4.03 -0.63 15.46
C ASN A 22 4.49 -0.77 14.00
N MET A 23 5.75 -1.18 13.81
CA MET A 23 6.33 -1.51 12.52
C MET A 23 7.34 -2.64 12.70
N ASP A 24 7.21 -3.68 11.89
CA ASP A 24 8.15 -4.79 11.88
C ASP A 24 9.37 -4.37 11.02
N ILE A 25 10.55 -4.27 11.61
CA ILE A 25 11.82 -4.06 10.89
C ILE A 25 12.41 -5.44 10.64
N ARG A 26 12.45 -5.90 9.38
CA ARG A 26 13.08 -7.17 9.02
C ARG A 26 14.48 -6.90 8.50
N THR A 27 15.49 -7.37 9.22
CA THR A 27 16.86 -7.47 8.69
C THR A 27 17.00 -8.85 8.07
N SER A 28 17.20 -8.90 6.75
CA SER A 28 17.56 -10.12 6.04
C SER A 28 19.07 -10.32 6.18
N ASP A 29 19.51 -11.10 7.17
CA ASP A 29 20.92 -11.48 7.28
C ASP A 29 21.31 -12.36 6.07
N ALA A 30 22.18 -11.83 5.22
CA ALA A 30 22.74 -12.49 4.06
C ALA A 30 23.87 -13.44 4.50
N SER A 31 23.54 -14.49 5.25
CA SER A 31 24.53 -15.51 5.64
C SER A 31 24.54 -16.66 4.63
N GLY A 32 25.31 -16.52 3.54
CA GLY A 32 25.72 -17.66 2.74
C GLY A 32 26.05 -17.36 1.28
N GLU A 33 27.32 -17.08 1.03
CA GLU A 33 28.02 -17.11 -0.26
C GLU A 33 27.70 -15.98 -1.28
N THR A 34 28.75 -15.19 -1.54
CA THR A 34 28.99 -14.22 -2.62
C THR A 34 28.51 -12.78 -2.39
N SER A 35 29.48 -11.86 -2.49
CA SER A 35 29.32 -10.42 -2.39
C SER A 35 28.36 -9.86 -3.43
N SER A 36 27.22 -9.36 -2.99
CA SER A 36 26.55 -8.20 -3.59
C SER A 36 25.76 -7.53 -2.48
N THR A 37 26.22 -6.37 -2.04
CA THR A 37 25.64 -5.59 -0.96
C THR A 37 24.34 -4.94 -1.42
N ASP A 38 23.27 -5.72 -1.45
CA ASP A 38 21.91 -5.20 -1.47
C ASP A 38 21.08 -6.15 -0.59
N GLU A 39 20.88 -5.74 0.66
CA GLU A 39 19.84 -6.34 1.50
C GLU A 39 18.53 -6.25 0.72
N VAL A 40 18.06 -7.38 0.20
CA VAL A 40 16.78 -7.45 -0.50
C VAL A 40 15.69 -7.34 0.57
N ASP A 41 15.30 -6.10 0.85
CA ASP A 41 14.17 -5.78 1.72
C ASP A 41 12.90 -6.35 1.09
N LYS A 42 12.54 -7.57 1.51
CA LYS A 42 11.32 -8.26 1.08
C LYS A 42 10.13 -7.57 1.73
N GLY A 43 9.66 -6.52 1.08
CA GLY A 43 8.36 -5.88 1.28
C GLY A 43 8.06 -5.56 2.74
N THR A 44 8.51 -4.40 3.19
CA THR A 44 8.15 -3.84 4.49
C THR A 44 6.63 -3.95 4.67
N LYS A 45 6.20 -4.71 5.67
CA LYS A 45 4.79 -4.80 6.04
C LYS A 45 4.40 -3.40 6.51
N GLY A 46 3.42 -2.77 5.85
CA GLY A 46 2.99 -1.41 6.18
C GLY A 46 2.71 -1.23 7.68
N LYS A 47 2.93 -0.02 8.19
CA LYS A 47 2.85 0.29 9.63
C LYS A 47 1.45 -0.03 10.16
N THR A 48 1.37 -0.41 11.43
CA THR A 48 0.09 -0.63 12.12
C THR A 48 -0.07 0.32 13.28
N LEU A 49 -1.31 0.67 13.59
CA LEU A 49 -1.69 1.43 14.77
C LEU A 49 -2.67 0.58 15.58
N THR A 50 -2.40 0.41 16.85
CA THR A 50 -3.37 -0.14 17.81
C THR A 50 -3.99 1.01 18.57
N VAL A 51 -5.32 1.06 18.56
CA VAL A 51 -6.09 2.09 19.25
C VAL A 51 -6.86 1.44 20.38
N ALA A 52 -6.77 2.00 21.58
CA ALA A 52 -7.54 1.58 22.75
C ALA A 52 -8.27 2.78 23.37
N LEU A 53 -9.53 2.59 23.75
CA LEU A 53 -10.37 3.62 24.36
C LEU A 53 -11.54 2.98 25.12
N ASN A 54 -12.25 3.79 25.91
CA ASN A 54 -13.46 3.36 26.62
C ASN A 54 -14.70 4.12 26.13
N ILE A 55 -15.82 3.41 25.98
CA ILE A 55 -17.14 3.98 25.65
C ILE A 55 -18.13 3.63 26.75
N LEU A 56 -18.79 4.63 27.36
CA LEU A 56 -19.79 4.39 28.41
C LEU A 56 -21.00 3.62 27.87
N PHE A 57 -21.61 2.77 28.71
CA PHE A 57 -22.82 2.03 28.38
C PHE A 57 -23.99 2.93 28.00
N SER A 58 -24.09 4.11 28.60
CA SER A 58 -25.12 5.10 28.24
C SER A 58 -24.95 5.65 26.81
N ARG A 59 -23.83 5.39 26.14
CA ARG A 59 -23.52 5.85 24.78
C ARG A 59 -23.45 4.69 23.78
N GLU A 60 -24.44 3.81 23.80
CA GLU A 60 -24.57 2.69 22.84
C GLU A 60 -24.48 3.14 21.36
N ALA A 61 -25.00 4.34 21.05
CA ALA A 61 -24.94 4.91 19.71
C ALA A 61 -23.49 5.09 19.21
N ASP A 62 -22.58 5.45 20.10
CA ASP A 62 -21.17 5.66 19.79
C ASP A 62 -20.49 4.34 19.42
N LEU A 63 -20.68 3.28 20.23
CA LEU A 63 -20.14 1.95 19.95
C LEU A 63 -20.70 1.41 18.63
N ARG A 64 -22.01 1.53 18.41
CA ARG A 64 -22.66 1.11 17.16
C ARG A 64 -22.11 1.86 15.95
N GLY A 65 -21.88 3.16 16.09
CA GLY A 65 -21.24 3.98 15.06
C GLY A 65 -19.84 3.48 14.72
N LEU A 66 -19.03 3.20 15.75
CA LEU A 66 -17.66 2.71 15.56
C LEU A 66 -17.62 1.36 14.84
N ILE A 67 -18.51 0.43 15.22
CA ILE A 67 -18.62 -0.88 14.57
C ILE A 67 -19.00 -0.72 13.10
N ARG A 68 -19.98 0.13 12.78
CA ARG A 68 -20.36 0.41 11.38
C ARG A 68 -19.21 0.97 10.55
N VAL A 69 -18.43 1.88 11.13
CA VAL A 69 -17.23 2.44 10.49
C VAL A 69 -16.17 1.35 10.29
N ALA A 70 -15.99 0.45 11.25
CA ALA A 70 -15.05 -0.66 11.13
C ALA A 70 -15.45 -1.68 10.05
N GLU A 71 -16.75 -1.93 9.89
CA GLU A 71 -17.29 -2.90 8.93
C GLU A 71 -17.48 -2.33 7.52
N ALA A 72 -17.39 -1.01 7.35
CA ALA A 72 -17.63 -0.37 6.07
C ALA A 72 -16.68 -0.89 4.98
N LYS A 73 -17.27 -1.06 3.79
CA LYS A 73 -16.56 -1.52 2.59
C LYS A 73 -16.91 -0.61 1.42
N ASP A 74 -15.91 -0.34 0.59
CA ASP A 74 -16.05 0.34 -0.69
C ASP A 74 -15.69 -0.66 -1.80
N ASN A 75 -16.60 -0.86 -2.77
CA ASN A 75 -16.40 -1.78 -3.90
C ASN A 75 -15.90 -3.19 -3.49
N GLY A 76 -16.47 -3.75 -2.41
CA GLY A 76 -16.13 -5.07 -1.89
C GLY A 76 -14.86 -5.16 -1.04
N SER A 77 -14.05 -4.09 -1.01
CA SER A 77 -12.85 -3.99 -0.17
C SER A 77 -13.11 -3.20 1.11
N ARG A 78 -12.31 -3.42 2.16
CA ARG A 78 -12.41 -2.62 3.39
C ARG A 78 -12.20 -1.14 3.08
N ARG A 79 -13.07 -0.30 3.62
CA ARG A 79 -13.02 1.16 3.43
C ARG A 79 -11.69 1.72 3.93
N ILE A 80 -11.15 2.65 3.15
CA ILE A 80 -9.92 3.38 3.47
C ILE A 80 -10.33 4.74 4.04
N TYR A 81 -9.70 5.11 5.15
CA TYR A 81 -9.97 6.34 5.87
C TYR A 81 -8.73 7.21 5.89
N THR A 82 -8.90 8.51 5.66
CA THR A 82 -7.88 9.50 6.03
C THR A 82 -7.83 9.56 7.55
N ILE A 83 -6.64 9.46 8.15
CA ILE A 83 -6.48 9.51 9.61
C ILE A 83 -5.99 10.89 10.04
N ALA A 84 -6.58 11.42 11.11
CA ALA A 84 -6.05 12.60 11.80
C ALA A 84 -5.81 12.24 13.28
N ASN A 85 -4.53 12.10 13.64
CA ASN A 85 -4.06 11.86 15.00
C ASN A 85 -2.57 12.23 15.10
N ALA A 86 -2.12 12.72 16.26
CA ALA A 86 -0.72 13.12 16.45
C ALA A 86 0.27 11.96 16.28
N THR A 87 -0.02 10.78 16.85
CA THR A 87 0.82 9.59 16.72
C THR A 87 0.88 9.10 15.27
N ALA A 88 -0.27 9.05 14.58
CA ALA A 88 -0.32 8.68 13.17
C ALA A 88 0.49 9.65 12.30
N ASN A 89 0.31 10.96 12.50
CA ASN A 89 1.05 12.01 11.79
C ASN A 89 2.55 11.93 12.03
N ALA A 90 2.97 11.71 13.28
CA ALA A 90 4.38 11.54 13.63
C ALA A 90 5.01 10.30 12.97
N ALA A 91 4.22 9.24 12.76
CA ALA A 91 4.64 8.04 12.05
C ALA A 91 4.56 8.14 10.51
N GLY A 92 4.11 9.28 9.97
CA GLY A 92 3.92 9.49 8.52
C GLY A 92 2.64 8.85 7.95
N ILE A 93 1.77 8.31 8.79
CA ILE A 93 0.58 7.54 8.36
C ILE A 93 -0.56 8.52 8.03
N ARG A 94 -0.98 8.55 6.76
CA ARG A 94 -2.06 9.43 6.27
C ARG A 94 -3.37 8.71 5.99
N GLN A 95 -3.28 7.48 5.54
CA GLN A 95 -4.45 6.65 5.23
C GLN A 95 -4.34 5.31 5.92
N VAL A 96 -5.48 4.83 6.39
CA VAL A 96 -5.58 3.59 7.15
C VAL A 96 -6.82 2.81 6.75
N ARG A 97 -6.80 1.51 7.03
CA ARG A 97 -7.98 0.65 6.98
C ARG A 97 -8.02 -0.20 8.23
N PHE A 98 -9.22 -0.57 8.68
CA PHE A 98 -9.36 -1.53 9.76
C PHE A 98 -8.71 -2.87 9.38
N ALA A 99 -7.96 -3.43 10.32
CA ALA A 99 -7.14 -4.62 10.14
C ALA A 99 -7.29 -5.55 11.35
N GLU A 100 -6.98 -6.83 11.14
CA GLU A 100 -6.83 -7.84 12.21
C GLU A 100 -8.09 -8.07 13.06
N ARG A 101 -8.36 -7.22 14.04
CA ARG A 101 -9.46 -7.39 14.99
C ARG A 101 -9.98 -6.05 15.51
N VAL A 102 -11.27 -6.03 15.83
CA VAL A 102 -11.93 -5.04 16.68
C VAL A 102 -12.52 -5.81 17.86
N THR A 103 -12.24 -5.38 19.08
CA THR A 103 -12.76 -5.98 20.32
C THR A 103 -13.48 -4.92 21.14
N TRP A 104 -14.59 -5.30 21.77
CA TRP A 104 -15.31 -4.51 22.75
C TRP A 104 -15.63 -5.43 23.93
N GLN A 105 -15.14 -5.09 25.12
CA GLN A 105 -15.34 -5.90 26.33
C GLN A 105 -16.05 -5.06 27.38
N GLU A 106 -17.08 -5.63 27.99
CA GLU A 106 -17.80 -4.97 29.09
C GLU A 106 -16.92 -4.87 30.33
N GLN A 107 -16.89 -3.69 30.93
CA GLN A 107 -16.25 -3.44 32.21
C GLN A 107 -17.33 -2.98 33.21
N GLU A 108 -17.87 -3.94 33.96
CA GLU A 108 -18.97 -3.70 34.90
C GLU A 108 -18.65 -2.59 35.91
N GLY A 109 -17.42 -2.57 36.44
CA GLY A 109 -16.98 -1.56 37.40
C GLY A 109 -16.99 -0.12 36.86
N LEU A 110 -16.81 0.06 35.55
CA LEU A 110 -16.82 1.38 34.90
C LEU A 110 -18.12 1.64 34.12
N ARG A 111 -19.01 0.65 34.01
CA ARG A 111 -20.19 0.66 33.13
C ARG A 111 -19.84 1.18 31.74
N ALA A 112 -18.76 0.63 31.18
CA ALA A 112 -18.20 1.02 29.90
C ALA A 112 -17.71 -0.20 29.12
N TRP A 113 -17.65 -0.09 27.81
CA TRP A 113 -16.93 -1.02 26.96
C TRP A 113 -15.49 -0.55 26.80
N ALA A 114 -14.54 -1.42 27.15
CA ALA A 114 -13.16 -1.29 26.74
C ALA A 114 -13.05 -1.73 25.28
N VAL A 115 -12.74 -0.79 24.40
CA VAL A 115 -12.67 -1.00 22.96
C VAL A 115 -11.21 -0.95 22.50
N SER A 116 -10.82 -1.92 21.68
CA SER A 116 -9.51 -1.97 21.05
C SER A 116 -9.62 -2.40 19.60
N PHE A 117 -8.85 -1.76 18.71
CA PHE A 117 -8.82 -2.13 17.30
C PHE A 117 -7.48 -1.83 16.64
N THR A 118 -7.17 -2.58 15.59
CA THR A 118 -5.99 -2.37 14.78
C THR A 118 -6.33 -1.67 13.47
N LEU A 119 -5.60 -0.61 13.16
CA LEU A 119 -5.57 0.06 11.88
C LEU A 119 -4.27 -0.29 11.17
N ARG A 120 -4.34 -0.57 9.87
CA ARG A 120 -3.14 -0.76 9.04
C ARG A 120 -3.04 0.38 8.04
N GLU A 121 -1.83 0.91 7.89
CA GLU A 121 -1.49 1.87 6.86
C GLU A 121 -1.87 1.37 5.47
N TYR A 122 -2.46 2.26 4.69
CA TYR A 122 -2.76 2.03 3.29
C TYR A 122 -1.84 2.92 2.44
N LEU A 123 -0.88 2.29 1.76
CA LEU A 123 -0.01 2.95 0.79
C LEU A 123 -0.65 2.86 -0.60
N SER A 124 -0.82 4.00 -1.27
CA SER A 124 -1.45 4.06 -2.58
C SER A 124 -0.47 3.67 -3.69
N ASN A 125 -0.97 3.23 -4.85
CA ASN A 125 -0.12 2.76 -5.96
C ASN A 125 0.93 3.77 -6.48
N PRO A 126 0.72 5.11 -6.55
CA PRO A 126 1.79 6.03 -6.96
C PRO A 126 2.98 6.03 -5.98
N GLU A 127 2.73 5.98 -4.67
CA GLU A 127 3.79 5.82 -3.65
C GLU A 127 4.50 4.46 -3.78
N ARG A 128 3.79 3.42 -4.24
CA ARG A 128 4.41 2.13 -4.58
C ARG A 128 5.20 2.14 -5.88
N VAL A 129 4.90 3.05 -6.81
CA VAL A 129 5.61 3.21 -8.09
C VAL A 129 6.90 3.99 -7.87
N GLU A 130 6.89 5.07 -7.09
CA GLU A 130 8.11 5.80 -6.70
C GLU A 130 9.09 4.90 -5.93
N LEU A 131 8.59 4.06 -5.00
CA LEU A 131 9.39 3.02 -4.33
C LEU A 131 9.96 1.96 -5.29
N ARG A 132 9.40 1.84 -6.49
CA ARG A 132 9.82 0.89 -7.54
C ARG A 132 10.79 1.54 -8.53
N GLU A 133 10.66 2.84 -8.75
CA GLU A 133 11.57 3.66 -9.55
C GLU A 133 12.90 3.87 -8.82
N GLU A 134 12.91 4.08 -7.50
CA GLU A 134 14.16 4.09 -6.71
C GLU A 134 14.93 2.76 -6.80
N LYS A 135 14.26 1.66 -7.13
CA LYS A 135 14.87 0.32 -7.28
C LYS A 135 15.27 -0.04 -8.71
N THR A 136 15.07 0.84 -9.69
CA THR A 136 15.44 0.57 -11.09
C THR A 136 16.56 1.50 -11.54
N ALA A 137 17.76 1.30 -11.01
CA ALA A 137 18.98 1.86 -11.56
C ALA A 137 20.03 0.75 -11.74
N THR A 138 19.86 -0.07 -12.78
CA THR A 138 21.01 -0.65 -13.50
C THR A 138 20.61 -0.93 -14.94
N VAL A 139 20.71 0.10 -15.78
CA VAL A 139 20.89 -0.10 -17.21
C VAL A 139 22.31 -0.65 -17.37
N ALA A 140 22.45 -1.96 -17.55
CA ALA A 140 23.69 -2.53 -18.03
C ALA A 140 23.88 -2.04 -19.47
N GLN A 141 24.89 -1.19 -19.65
CA GLN A 141 25.33 -0.64 -20.91
C GLN A 141 25.65 -1.76 -21.92
N THR A 142 25.23 -1.50 -23.15
CA THR A 142 25.68 -2.12 -24.40
C THR A 142 27.20 -2.31 -24.42
N SER A 143 27.66 -3.52 -24.69
CA SER A 143 29.03 -3.76 -25.15
C SER A 143 29.02 -3.90 -26.67
N ASP A 144 29.49 -2.86 -27.34
CA ASP A 144 30.01 -2.94 -28.71
C ASP A 144 31.31 -3.75 -28.67
N GLY A 145 31.35 -4.83 -29.45
CA GLY A 145 32.53 -5.68 -29.63
C GLY A 145 32.60 -6.17 -31.08
N THR A 146 33.48 -5.54 -31.84
CA THR A 146 33.71 -5.69 -33.28
C THR A 146 34.38 -7.02 -33.68
N ALA A 147 34.04 -7.45 -34.91
CA ALA A 147 34.75 -8.33 -35.87
C ALA A 147 34.68 -9.87 -35.73
N THR A 148 34.08 -10.54 -36.72
CA THR A 148 34.80 -11.14 -37.88
C THR A 148 33.80 -11.76 -38.89
N GLU A 149 33.84 -11.31 -40.15
CA GLU A 149 33.30 -11.96 -41.38
C GLU A 149 34.50 -12.65 -42.07
N PRO A 150 34.43 -13.83 -42.74
CA PRO A 150 33.62 -14.13 -43.95
C PRO A 150 32.97 -15.54 -43.93
N GLU A 151 32.02 -15.97 -44.77
CA GLU A 151 31.89 -15.91 -46.23
C GLU A 151 30.40 -16.00 -46.67
N ARG A 152 30.11 -15.48 -47.87
CA ARG A 152 28.87 -15.59 -48.67
C ARG A 152 29.24 -16.36 -49.96
N PRO A 153 28.43 -17.26 -50.58
CA PRO A 153 27.17 -16.95 -51.32
C PRO A 153 26.09 -18.07 -51.31
N ALA A 154 24.81 -17.93 -51.69
CA ALA A 154 24.06 -16.94 -52.47
C ALA A 154 22.53 -17.04 -52.16
N GLU A 155 21.78 -16.04 -52.67
CA GLU A 155 20.37 -16.07 -53.11
C GLU A 155 19.21 -16.36 -52.12
N THR A 156 18.45 -15.30 -51.76
CA THR A 156 17.11 -15.01 -52.33
C THR A 156 16.43 -13.91 -51.52
N ALA A 157 15.98 -12.87 -52.22
CA ALA A 157 15.25 -11.75 -51.67
C ALA A 157 13.82 -12.16 -51.23
N ALA A 158 13.44 -11.82 -49.99
CA ALA A 158 12.05 -11.63 -49.58
C ALA A 158 12.03 -10.62 -48.40
N PRO A 159 11.00 -9.77 -48.30
CA PRO A 159 11.05 -8.55 -47.49
C PRO A 159 10.89 -8.85 -46.00
N VAL A 160 11.53 -8.02 -45.21
CA VAL A 160 11.46 -7.94 -43.75
C VAL A 160 10.04 -7.48 -43.37
N GLU A 161 9.21 -8.37 -42.84
CA GLU A 161 7.97 -7.97 -42.15
C GLU A 161 8.35 -7.40 -40.78
N GLU A 162 8.49 -6.08 -40.76
CA GLU A 162 8.67 -5.29 -39.55
C GLU A 162 7.48 -5.49 -38.61
N ALA A 163 7.79 -5.61 -37.34
CA ALA A 163 6.85 -5.77 -36.24
C ALA A 163 5.98 -4.50 -36.10
N ILE A 164 4.89 -4.46 -36.87
CA ILE A 164 3.81 -3.47 -36.72
C ILE A 164 3.09 -3.73 -35.40
N THR A 165 3.68 -3.19 -34.33
CA THR A 165 3.34 -3.47 -32.94
C THR A 165 2.24 -2.53 -32.47
N GLY A 166 1.00 -2.94 -32.71
CA GLY A 166 -0.18 -2.55 -31.94
C GLY A 166 -0.76 -1.16 -32.22
N LEU A 167 0.05 -0.11 -32.35
CA LEU A 167 -0.44 1.26 -32.48
C LEU A 167 -0.82 1.64 -33.92
N GLU A 168 -0.10 1.15 -34.94
CA GLU A 168 -0.44 1.46 -36.34
C GLU A 168 -1.75 0.78 -36.80
N ARG A 169 -2.08 -0.40 -36.25
CA ARG A 169 -3.40 -1.03 -36.49
C ARG A 169 -4.53 -0.22 -35.87
N LEU A 170 -4.27 0.51 -34.79
CA LEU A 170 -5.27 1.34 -34.14
C LEU A 170 -5.46 2.66 -34.89
N LEU A 171 -4.38 3.25 -35.40
CA LEU A 171 -4.45 4.45 -36.25
C LEU A 171 -5.21 4.20 -37.57
N LYS A 172 -4.94 3.07 -38.24
CA LYS A 172 -5.64 2.71 -39.50
C LYS A 172 -7.13 2.46 -39.33
N LYS A 173 -7.58 2.06 -38.13
CA LYS A 173 -8.99 1.78 -37.86
C LYS A 173 -9.81 3.06 -37.63
N VAL A 174 -9.14 4.14 -37.22
CA VAL A 174 -9.76 5.46 -37.05
C VAL A 174 -9.83 6.20 -38.38
N ASP A 175 -8.82 6.06 -39.23
CA ASP A 175 -8.78 6.69 -40.55
C ASP A 175 -9.87 6.13 -41.48
N GLY A 176 -10.16 4.82 -41.38
CA GLY A 176 -11.27 4.19 -42.12
C GLY A 176 -12.68 4.59 -41.67
N TRP A 177 -12.83 5.43 -40.64
CA TRP A 177 -14.12 5.96 -40.18
C TRP A 177 -14.36 7.41 -40.60
N LEU A 178 -13.33 8.11 -41.09
CA LEU A 178 -13.39 9.51 -41.50
C LEU A 178 -13.20 9.70 -43.02
N ALA A 179 -13.18 8.60 -43.79
CA ALA A 179 -13.18 8.60 -45.25
C ALA A 179 -14.54 8.14 -45.82
#